data_AF-A0A735MC17-F1
#
_entry.id   AF-A0A735MC17-F1
#
_cell.length_a   1.000
_cell.length_b   1.000
_cell.length_c   1.000
_cell.angle_alpha   90.00
_cell.angle_beta   90.00
_cell.angle_gamma   90.00
#
_symmetry.space_group_name_H-M   'P 1'
#
loop_
_entity.id
_entity.type
_entity.pdbx_description
1 polymer ?
#
loop_
_entity_poly.entity_id
_entity_poly.type
_entity_poly.pdbx_seq_one_letter_code
_entity_poly.pdbx_strand_id
1 'polypeptide(L)' 'MKDHTTHSQWRNNYIWHFLALNRHDKKAKPFRLSVEAVTEHEARRILAPHFILSLAARLPVVGGSHA' A
#
# COMPACT_ATOMS: atom_id res chain seq x y z
N MET A 1 -24.67 -9.74 16.94
CA MET A 1 -24.33 -9.78 15.51
C MET A 1 -23.45 -8.57 15.21
N LYS A 2 -22.41 -8.73 14.39
CA LYS A 2 -21.36 -7.73 14.20
C LYS A 2 -21.89 -6.64 13.26
N ASP A 3 -22.11 -5.44 13.78
CA ASP A 3 -22.34 -4.26 12.94
C ASP A 3 -20.98 -3.84 12.36
N HIS A 4 -20.62 -4.43 11.23
CA HIS A 4 -19.51 -3.95 10.41
C HIS A 4 -19.90 -2.56 9.90
N THR A 5 -19.36 -1.53 10.52
CA THR A 5 -19.50 -0.15 10.10
C THR A 5 -18.90 0.01 8.71
N THR A 6 -19.75 -0.06 7.68
CA THR A 6 -19.42 0.35 6.32
C THR A 6 -19.19 1.86 6.32
N HIS A 7 -17.94 2.29 6.55
CA HIS A 7 -17.55 3.68 6.40
C HIS A 7 -17.30 3.98 4.91
N SER A 8 -18.37 4.29 4.18
CA SER A 8 -18.28 4.88 2.85
C SER A 8 -18.64 6.36 2.95
N GLN A 9 -17.70 7.28 2.74
CA GLN A 9 -17.99 8.57 2.06
C GLN A 9 -16.82 9.52 1.80
N TRP A 10 -15.57 9.17 2.16
CA TRP A 10 -14.38 9.85 1.64
C TRP A 10 -13.33 8.78 1.34
N ARG A 11 -13.37 8.17 0.15
CA ARG A 11 -12.31 7.24 -0.29
C ARG A 11 -11.07 8.08 -0.60
N ASN A 12 -10.37 8.49 0.45
CA ASN A 12 -9.07 9.11 0.31
C ASN A 12 -8.15 8.02 -0.24
N ASN A 13 -7.76 8.16 -1.51
CA ASN A 13 -6.72 7.32 -2.06
C ASN A 13 -5.39 7.71 -1.40
N TYR A 14 -4.62 6.68 -1.05
CA TYR A 14 -3.28 6.86 -0.53
C TYR A 14 -2.30 6.21 -1.48
N ILE A 15 -1.11 6.81 -1.62
CA ILE A 15 0.04 6.13 -2.19
C ILE A 15 0.66 5.29 -1.08
N TRP A 16 0.59 3.98 -1.25
CA TRP A 16 1.23 3.02 -0.36
C TRP A 16 2.61 2.68 -0.87
N HIS A 17 3.62 2.90 -0.04
CA HIS A 17 5.00 2.53 -0.29
C HIS A 17 5.34 1.22 0.42
N PHE A 18 6.02 0.32 -0.28
CA PHE A 18 6.55 -0.91 0.28
C PHE A 18 8.03 -1.06 -0.04
N LEU A 19 8.77 -1.67 0.88
CA LEU A 19 10.05 -2.29 0.56
C LEU A 19 9.76 -3.68 -0.01
N ALA A 20 10.07 -3.88 -1.28
CA ALA A 20 9.78 -5.10 -2.01
C ALA A 20 11.05 -5.90 -2.29
N LEU A 21 10.92 -7.22 -2.20
CA LEU A 21 11.92 -8.19 -2.61
C LEU A 21 11.34 -9.06 -3.72
N ASN A 22 12.14 -9.33 -4.75
CA ASN A 22 11.75 -10.25 -5.79
C ASN A 22 11.81 -11.69 -5.26
N ARG A 23 10.72 -12.44 -5.33
CA ARG A 23 10.66 -13.83 -4.86
C ARG A 23 11.48 -14.80 -5.72
N HIS A 24 11.66 -14.48 -6.99
CA HIS A 24 12.35 -15.32 -7.96
C HIS A 24 13.84 -15.02 -8.01
N ASP A 25 14.25 -13.81 -7.62
CA ASP A 25 15.65 -13.40 -7.61
C ASP A 25 16.15 -13.18 -6.18
N LYS A 26 16.87 -14.18 -5.67
CA LYS A 26 17.47 -14.17 -4.33
C LYS A 26 18.64 -13.18 -4.18
N LYS A 27 19.18 -12.66 -5.29
CA LYS A 27 20.23 -11.64 -5.30
C LYS A 27 19.68 -10.24 -5.59
N ALA A 28 18.38 -10.12 -5.88
CA ALA A 28 17.75 -8.84 -6.07
C ALA A 28 17.89 -7.98 -4.82
N LYS A 29 18.34 -6.74 -5.01
CA LYS A 29 18.39 -5.77 -3.93
C LYS A 29 16.96 -5.37 -3.55
N PRO A 30 16.69 -5.14 -2.26
CA PRO A 30 15.43 -4.53 -1.84
C PRO A 30 15.21 -3.22 -2.58
N PHE A 31 13.99 -2.99 -3.05
CA PHE A 31 13.64 -1.77 -3.77
C PHE A 31 12.27 -1.25 -3.35
N ARG A 32 12.02 0.04 -3.62
CA ARG A 32 10.76 0.68 -3.23
C ARG A 32 9.71 0.49 -4.32
N LEU A 33 8.52 0.06 -3.93
CA LEU A 33 7.32 0.05 -4.77
C LEU A 33 6.28 1.02 -4.22
N SER A 34 5.51 1.61 -5.12
CA SER A 34 4.42 2.53 -4.80
C SER A 34 3.16 2.08 -5.52
N VAL A 35 2.02 2.08 -4.84
CA VAL A 35 0.71 1.80 -5.45
C VAL A 35 -0.36 2.64 -4.80
N GLU A 36 -1.30 3.13 -5.61
CA GLU A 36 -2.47 3.81 -5.09
C GLU A 36 -3.52 2.80 -4.64
N ALA A 37 -3.98 2.93 -3.40
CA ALA A 37 -5.08 2.13 -2.88
C ALA A 37 -5.77 2.84 -1.73
N VAL A 38 -7.01 2.45 -1.47
CA VAL A 38 -7.79 2.98 -0.34
C VAL A 38 -7.29 2.37 0.97
N THR A 39 -6.88 1.10 0.96
CA THR A 39 -6.40 0.38 2.14
C THR A 39 -5.05 -0.29 1.90
N GLU A 40 -4.29 -0.51 2.99
CA GLU A 40 -3.05 -1.29 2.93
C GLU A 40 -3.30 -2.70 2.39
N HIS A 41 -4.43 -3.30 2.78
CA HIS A 41 -4.76 -4.67 2.39
C HIS A 41 -4.96 -4.79 0.88
N GLU A 42 -5.66 -3.83 0.25
CA GLU A 42 -5.76 -3.76 -1.22
C GLU A 42 -4.40 -3.54 -1.87
N ALA A 43 -3.60 -2.60 -1.35
CA ALA A 43 -2.26 -2.34 -1.85
C ALA A 43 -1.38 -3.60 -1.83
N ARG A 44 -1.42 -4.36 -0.74
CA ARG A 44 -0.69 -5.63 -0.61
C ARG A 44 -1.23 -6.69 -1.57
N ARG A 45 -2.55 -6.81 -1.74
CA ARG A 45 -3.13 -7.77 -2.69
C ARG A 45 -2.67 -7.55 -4.13
N ILE A 46 -2.46 -6.29 -4.54
CA ILE A 46 -1.97 -5.96 -5.89
C ILE A 46 -0.52 -6.45 -6.08
N LEU A 47 0.35 -6.28 -5.08
CA LEU A 47 1.80 -6.50 -5.22
C LEU A 47 2.30 -7.87 -4.71
N ALA A 48 1.58 -8.49 -3.75
CA ALA A 48 1.94 -9.75 -3.13
C ALA A 48 1.99 -10.98 -4.07
N PRO A 49 1.33 -11.01 -5.25
CA PRO A 49 1.56 -12.10 -6.21
C PRO A 49 3.00 -12.14 -6.73
N HIS A 50 3.66 -10.99 -6.85
CA HIS A 50 4.95 -10.86 -7.53
C HIS A 50 6.12 -10.68 -6.55
N PHE A 51 5.88 -10.03 -5.41
CA PHE A 51 6.93 -9.63 -4.48
C PHE A 51 6.71 -10.19 -3.07
N ILE A 52 7.76 -10.19 -2.27
CA ILE A 52 7.66 -10.24 -0.81
C ILE A 52 7.68 -8.79 -0.33
N LEU A 53 6.64 -8.38 0.40
CA LEU A 53 6.45 -7.00 0.85
C LEU A 53 6.81 -6.86 2.33
N SER A 54 7.72 -5.95 2.63
CA SER A 54 8.11 -5.54 3.98
C SER A 54 7.89 -4.04 4.15
N LEU A 55 7.54 -3.61 5.37
CA LEU A 55 7.34 -2.21 5.77
C LEU A 55 6.37 -1.41 4.86
N ALA A 56 5.17 -1.11 5.35
CA ALA A 56 4.20 -0.29 4.63
C ALA A 56 4.21 1.15 5.16
N ALA A 57 4.32 2.13 4.27
CA ALA A 57 4.08 3.55 4.57
C ALA A 57 2.99 4.09 3.65
N ARG A 58 2.22 5.10 4.08
CA ARG A 58 1.19 5.74 3.24
C ARG A 58 1.40 7.24 3.16
N LEU A 59 1.16 7.80 1.97
CA LEU A 59 1.10 9.23 1.73
C LEU A 59 -0.30 9.58 1.17
N PRO A 60 -1.00 10.60 1.68
CA PRO A 60 -2.26 11.04 1.07
C PRO A 60 -2.01 11.54 -0.36
N VAL A 61 -2.88 11.15 -1.31
CA VAL A 61 -2.79 11.61 -2.71
C VAL A 61 -3.10 13.10 -2.84
N VAL A 62 -3.93 13.65 -1.96
CA VAL A 62 -4.18 15.09 -1.87
C VAL A 62 -3.13 15.68 -0.93
N GLY A 63 -2.16 16.40 -1.51
CA GLY A 63 -1.10 17.06 -0.76
C GLY A 63 -1.69 18.05 0.25
N GLY A 64 -1.46 17.81 1.54
CA GLY A 64 -1.69 18.83 2.55
C GLY A 64 -0.66 19.94 2.37
N SER A 65 -1.09 21.15 2.04
CA SER A 65 -0.26 22.34 2.23
C SER A 65 0.01 22.49 3.73
N HIS A 66 1.22 22.18 4.15
CA HIS A 66 1.71 22.64 5.44
C HIS A 66 2.02 24.14 5.31
N ALA A 67 1.29 24.96 6.07
CA ALA A 67 1.60 26.38 6.25
C ALA A 67 2.73 26.55 7.27
#